data_AF-A0A832WJH9-F1
#
_entry.id   AF-A0A832WJH9-F1
#
_cell.length_a   1.000
_cell.length_b   1.000
_cell.length_c   1.000
_cell.angle_alpha   90.00
_cell.angle_beta   90.00
_cell.angle_gamma   90.00
#
_symmetry.space_group_name_H-M   'P 1'
#
loop_
_entity.id
_entity.type
_entity.pdbx_description
1 polymer ?
#
loop_
_entity_poly.entity_id
_entity_poly.type
_entity_poly.pdbx_seq_one_letter_code
_entity_poly.pdbx_strand_id
1 'polypeptide(L)'
;MSVIGFAKVKGGPEEALAFILEKLRENGFKVNFYRHYWVGDMPFGLVVAETNKGKVAIRWYLGESFSFKLEEVSEEAFEEFVDETLDYLGGD
;
A
#
# COMPACT_ATOMS: atom_id res chain seq x y z
N MET A 1 14.85 -2.97 6.30
CA MET A 1 13.55 -3.36 6.87
C MET A 1 12.53 -3.26 5.77
N SER A 2 11.75 -4.32 5.59
CA SER A 2 10.66 -4.36 4.62
C SER A 2 9.36 -4.41 5.39
N VAL A 3 8.41 -3.57 5.02
CA VAL A 3 7.11 -3.48 5.70
C VAL A 3 6.02 -3.69 4.68
N ILE A 4 5.08 -4.57 4.98
CA ILE A 4 3.83 -4.67 4.23
C ILE A 4 2.70 -4.06 5.04
N GLY A 5 1.61 -3.72 4.37
CA GLY A 5 0.46 -3.16 5.04
C GLY A 5 -0.83 -3.36 4.28
N PHE A 6 -1.91 -3.16 5.03
CA PHE A 6 -3.26 -3.23 4.52
C PHE A 6 -4.01 -1.97 4.92
N ALA A 7 -4.70 -1.38 3.95
CA ALA A 7 -5.57 -0.24 4.21
C ALA A 7 -7.00 -0.52 3.70
N LYS A 8 -7.99 -0.25 4.54
CA LYS A 8 -9.38 -0.13 4.09
C LYS A 8 -9.71 1.35 4.01
N VAL A 9 -10.28 1.79 2.91
CA VAL A 9 -10.50 3.21 2.64
C VAL A 9 -11.95 3.43 2.22
N LYS A 10 -12.58 4.46 2.80
CA LYS A 10 -13.82 5.00 2.29
C LYS A 10 -13.50 6.12 1.29
N GLY A 11 -14.01 6.01 0.06
CA GLY A 11 -13.71 6.95 -1.02
C GLY A 11 -13.25 6.21 -2.27
N GLY A 12 -12.40 6.85 -3.07
CA GLY A 12 -11.76 6.29 -4.25
C GLY A 12 -10.24 6.13 -4.10
N PRO A 13 -9.54 5.87 -5.21
CA PRO A 13 -8.09 5.61 -5.22
C PRO A 13 -7.26 6.81 -4.78
N GLU A 14 -7.67 8.03 -5.11
CA GLU A 14 -6.98 9.25 -4.69
C GLU A 14 -7.08 9.42 -3.16
N GLU A 15 -8.26 9.20 -2.58
CA GLU A 15 -8.46 9.21 -1.13
C GLU A 15 -7.66 8.08 -0.46
N ALA A 16 -7.54 6.93 -1.11
CA ALA A 16 -6.75 5.81 -0.60
C ALA A 16 -5.26 6.16 -0.53
N LEU A 17 -4.72 6.76 -1.59
CA LEU A 17 -3.33 7.22 -1.61
C LEU A 17 -3.09 8.29 -0.54
N ALA A 18 -3.96 9.30 -0.44
CA ALA A 18 -3.84 10.36 0.54
C ALA A 18 -3.87 9.82 1.98
N PHE A 19 -4.83 8.93 2.28
CA PHE A 19 -4.96 8.27 3.57
C PHE A 19 -3.72 7.44 3.92
N ILE A 20 -3.17 6.68 2.97
CA ILE A 20 -1.97 5.88 3.18
C ILE A 20 -0.76 6.76 3.50
N LEU A 21 -0.51 7.81 2.70
CA LEU A 21 0.63 8.70 2.91
C LEU A 21 0.53 9.42 4.26
N GLU A 22 -0.67 9.84 4.66
CA GLU A 22 -0.91 10.42 5.99
C GLU A 22 -0.60 9.41 7.10
N LYS A 23 -1.12 8.18 7.02
CA LYS A 23 -0.88 7.14 8.03
C LYS A 23 0.58 6.73 8.11
N LEU A 24 1.29 6.64 6.99
CA LEU A 24 2.74 6.42 7.00
C LEU A 24 3.48 7.54 7.73
N ARG A 25 3.12 8.80 7.46
CA ARG A 25 3.70 9.96 8.15
C ARG A 25 3.43 9.91 9.66
N GLU A 26 2.20 9.60 10.07
CA GLU A 26 1.81 9.45 11.49
C GLU A 26 2.60 8.33 12.20
N ASN A 27 2.94 7.26 11.48
CA ASN A 27 3.78 6.16 11.98
C ASN A 27 5.30 6.47 11.87
N GLY A 28 5.66 7.73 11.59
CA GLY A 28 7.04 8.20 11.56
C GLY A 28 7.83 7.74 10.34
N PHE A 29 7.15 7.33 9.26
CA PHE A 29 7.79 7.12 7.96
C PHE A 29 7.82 8.45 7.20
N LYS A 30 8.99 8.79 6.68
CA LYS A 30 9.16 9.87 5.70
C LYS A 30 9.26 9.24 4.32
N VAL A 31 8.22 9.40 3.51
CA VAL A 31 8.16 8.92 2.12
C VAL A 31 9.00 9.85 1.24
N ASN A 32 9.98 9.30 0.54
CA ASN A 32 10.82 10.04 -0.41
C ASN A 32 10.33 9.86 -1.85
N PHE A 33 9.83 8.66 -2.14
CA PHE A 33 9.28 8.28 -3.43
C PHE A 33 8.17 7.25 -3.22
N TYR A 34 7.16 7.26 -4.08
CA TYR A 34 6.13 6.23 -4.08
C TYR A 34 5.59 5.99 -5.49
N ARG A 35 5.06 4.79 -5.69
CA ARG A 35 4.25 4.40 -6.85
C ARG A 35 2.89 3.95 -6.36
N HIS A 36 1.85 4.37 -7.08
CA HIS A 36 0.47 3.94 -6.83
C HIS A 36 0.01 3.15 -8.04
N TYR A 37 -0.15 1.85 -7.83
CA TYR A 37 -0.66 0.90 -8.80
C TYR A 37 -2.15 0.71 -8.59
N TRP A 38 -2.90 1.00 -9.63
CA TRP A 38 -4.34 0.82 -9.69
C TRP A 38 -4.75 0.79 -11.16
N VAL A 39 -5.68 -0.10 -11.51
CA VAL A 39 -6.10 -0.33 -12.91
C VAL A 39 -7.62 -0.33 -12.99
N GLY A 40 -8.16 0.42 -13.94
CA GLY A 40 -9.59 0.38 -14.29
C GLY A 40 -10.51 0.81 -13.16
N ASP A 41 -11.51 -0.01 -12.87
CA ASP A 41 -12.53 0.15 -11.83
C ASP A 41 -12.30 -0.80 -10.63
N MET A 42 -11.07 -1.31 -10.47
CA MET A 42 -10.76 -2.27 -9.41
C MET A 42 -11.03 -1.67 -8.02
N PRO A 43 -11.71 -2.39 -7.11
CA PRO A 43 -12.02 -1.89 -5.77
C PRO A 43 -10.82 -1.98 -4.80
N PHE A 44 -9.61 -2.13 -5.32
CA PHE A 44 -8.37 -2.26 -4.55
C PHE A 44 -7.17 -1.85 -5.39
N GLY A 45 -6.03 -1.59 -4.76
CA GLY A 45 -4.77 -1.28 -5.42
C GLY A 45 -3.58 -1.41 -4.50
N LEU A 46 -2.41 -0.99 -4.96
CA LEU A 46 -1.15 -1.13 -4.24
C LEU A 46 -0.39 0.20 -4.23
N VAL A 47 0.13 0.59 -3.07
CA VAL A 47 1.09 1.69 -2.94
C VAL A 47 2.43 1.11 -2.51
N VAL A 48 3.49 1.34 -3.29
CA VAL A 48 4.86 0.96 -2.93
C VAL A 48 5.65 2.24 -2.69
N ALA A 49 6.22 2.40 -1.50
CA ALA A 49 6.91 3.60 -1.06
C ALA A 49 8.33 3.30 -0.58
N GLU A 50 9.26 4.15 -0.98
CA GLU A 50 10.60 4.22 -0.42
C GLU A 50 10.63 5.26 0.69
N THR A 51 11.08 4.84 1.87
CA THR A 51 11.05 5.68 3.08
C THR A 51 12.43 5.76 3.74
N ASN A 52 12.55 6.65 4.71
CA ASN A 52 13.73 6.74 5.58
C ASN A 52 13.99 5.49 6.45
N LYS A 53 13.03 4.55 6.55
CA LYS A 53 13.15 3.31 7.34
C LYS A 53 13.24 2.05 6.46
N GLY A 54 13.21 2.19 5.14
CA GLY A 54 13.17 1.08 4.19
C GLY A 54 11.96 1.12 3.26
N LYS A 55 11.69 0.01 2.57
CA LYS A 55 10.58 -0.12 1.63
C LYS A 55 9.28 -0.43 2.38
N VAL A 56 8.17 0.14 1.92
CA VAL A 56 6.82 -0.15 2.41
C VAL A 56 5.91 -0.45 1.25
N ALA A 57 5.14 -1.54 1.30
CA ALA A 57 4.13 -1.89 0.31
C ALA A 57 2.77 -1.99 1.01
N ILE A 58 1.75 -1.28 0.53
CA ILE A 58 0.44 -1.24 1.17
C ILE A 58 -0.63 -1.56 0.13
N ARG A 59 -1.28 -2.71 0.30
CA ARG A 59 -2.47 -3.06 -0.47
C ARG A 59 -3.68 -2.39 0.17
N TRP A 60 -4.39 -1.58 -0.60
CA TRP A 60 -5.61 -0.93 -0.14
C TRP A 60 -6.82 -1.49 -0.84
N TYR A 61 -7.98 -1.42 -0.19
CA TYR A 61 -9.27 -1.80 -0.76
C TYR A 61 -10.36 -0.85 -0.29
N LEU A 62 -11.38 -0.66 -1.13
CA LEU A 62 -12.51 0.20 -0.84
C LEU A 62 -13.46 -0.49 0.15
N GLY A 63 -14.05 0.30 1.03
CA GLY A 63 -15.16 -0.15 1.85
C GLY A 63 -15.70 0.91 2.81
N GLU A 64 -16.62 0.51 3.68
CA GLU A 64 -17.41 1.45 4.48
C GLU A 64 -16.69 2.05 5.70
N SER A 65 -15.51 1.53 6.05
CA SER A 65 -14.74 1.95 7.22
C SER A 65 -13.26 2.11 6.90
N PHE A 66 -12.60 3.03 7.60
CA PHE A 66 -11.14 3.19 7.51
C PHE A 66 -10.43 2.20 8.43
N SER A 67 -9.42 1.51 7.92
CA SER A 67 -8.47 0.74 8.75
C SER A 67 -7.09 0.76 8.14
N PHE A 68 -6.06 0.61 8.97
CA PHE A 68 -4.66 0.66 8.55
C PHE A 68 -3.84 -0.26 9.45
N LYS A 69 -3.04 -1.15 8.85
CA LYS A 69 -2.15 -2.07 9.55
C LYS A 69 -0.82 -2.14 8.82
N LEU A 70 0.26 -2.24 9.60
CA LEU A 70 1.62 -2.46 9.11
C LEU A 70 2.21 -3.68 9.81
N GLU A 71 3.04 -4.40 9.08
CA GLU A 71 3.76 -5.58 9.56
C GLU A 71 5.17 -5.59 8.97
N GLU A 72 6.17 -5.79 9.82
CA GLU A 72 7.55 -5.98 9.38
C GLU A 72 7.74 -7.42 8.89
N VAL A 73 8.34 -7.57 7.72
CA VAL A 73 8.50 -8.86 7.05
C VAL A 73 9.92 -9.02 6.48
N SER A 74 10.24 -10.24 6.04
CA SER A 74 11.46 -10.50 5.27
C SER A 74 11.40 -9.81 3.90
N GLU A 75 12.57 -9.65 3.26
CA GLU A 75 12.63 -9.12 1.91
C GLU A 75 11.92 -10.02 0.90
N GLU A 76 12.08 -11.35 1.03
CA GLU A 76 11.39 -12.33 0.17
C GLU A 76 9.87 -12.20 0.25
N ALA A 77 9.31 -12.12 1.47
CA ALA A 77 7.86 -11.96 1.67
C ALA A 77 7.34 -10.60 1.18
N PHE A 78 8.19 -9.57 1.20
CA PHE A 78 7.84 -8.26 0.66
C PHE A 78 7.71 -8.29 -0.87
N GLU A 79 8.70 -8.87 -1.55
CA GLU A 79 8.69 -8.96 -3.02
C GLU A 79 7.54 -9.89 -3.46
N GLU A 80 7.32 -11.03 -2.79
CA GLU A 80 6.16 -11.92 -3.04
C GLU A 80 4.83 -11.17 -2.90
N PHE A 81 4.65 -10.39 -1.83
CA PHE A 81 3.44 -9.59 -1.62
C PHE A 81 3.20 -8.56 -2.73
N VAL A 82 4.26 -7.91 -3.20
CA VAL A 82 4.19 -6.93 -4.29
C VAL A 82 3.82 -7.62 -5.59
N ASP A 83 4.53 -8.69 -5.95
CA ASP A 83 4.33 -9.44 -7.19
C ASP A 83 2.93 -10.05 -7.26
N GLU A 84 2.48 -10.76 -6.22
CA GLU A 84 1.12 -11.31 -6.17
C GLU A 84 0.05 -10.22 -6.32
N THR A 85 0.24 -9.07 -5.67
CA THR A 85 -0.72 -7.97 -5.76
C THR A 85 -0.74 -7.32 -7.15
N LEU A 86 0.42 -7.23 -7.81
CA LEU A 86 0.52 -6.74 -9.18
C LEU A 86 -0.09 -7.73 -10.18
N ASP A 87 0.09 -9.03 -9.99
CA ASP A 87 -0.55 -10.06 -10.81
C ASP A 87 -2.08 -9.95 -10.75
N TYR A 88 -2.64 -9.78 -9.53
CA TYR A 88 -4.08 -9.53 -9.36
C TYR A 88 -4.57 -8.25 -10.06
N LEU A 89 -3.73 -7.20 -10.15
CA LEU A 89 -4.06 -5.94 -10.83
C LEU A 89 -3.85 -6.02 -12.35
N GLY A 90 -2.91 -6.84 -12.80
CA GLY A 90 -2.56 -7.06 -14.20
C GLY A 90 -3.57 -7.92 -14.95
N GLY A 91 -4.30 -8.77 -14.22
CA GLY A 91 -5.38 -9.58 -14.78
C GLY A 91 -4.88 -10.67 -15.73
N ASP A 92 -3.89 -11.46 -15.30
CA ASP A 92 -3.57 -12.76 -15.92
C ASP A 92 -4.33 -13.90 -15.20
#